data_AF-A0A397JPS7-F1
#
_entry.id   AF-A0A397JPS7-F1
#
_cell.length_a   1.000
_cell.length_b   1.000
_cell.length_c   1.000
_cell.angle_alpha   90.00
_cell.angle_beta   90.00
_cell.angle_gamma   90.00
#
_symmetry.space_group_name_H-M   'P 1'
#
loop_
_entity.id
_entity.type
_entity.pdbx_description
1 polymer ?
#
loop_
_entity_poly.entity_id
_entity_poly.type
_entity_poly.pdbx_seq_one_letter_code
_entity_poly.pdbx_strand_id
1 'polypeptide(L)'
;MVGPRTQPESTIECQRFRIHLRSLEFVNQSLKEFELNEDFKNFSFLAKQARQNFITEVFINKNHSPLFRLIPITKQESNAQENEDKMTKAEILLKIEALLEQLCKNTQKKYSGLKAKKRSELLSILQEVKSLFISNNEDFLE
;
A
#
# COMPACT_ATOMS: atom_id res chain seq x y z
N MET A 1 -34.82 16.68 -45.37
CA MET A 1 -33.72 17.43 -44.73
C MET A 1 -33.41 16.78 -43.40
N VAL A 2 -32.25 16.12 -43.27
CA VAL A 2 -31.81 15.53 -41.99
C VAL A 2 -30.88 16.55 -41.35
N GLY A 3 -31.32 17.19 -40.27
CA GLY A 3 -30.51 18.15 -39.53
C GLY A 3 -29.27 17.48 -38.91
N PRO A 4 -28.19 18.24 -38.65
CA PRO A 4 -26.99 17.70 -38.04
C PRO A 4 -27.36 17.08 -36.68
N ARG A 5 -27.02 15.80 -36.49
CA ARG A 5 -27.18 15.14 -35.20
C ARG A 5 -26.21 15.81 -34.22
N THR A 6 -26.70 16.71 -33.40
CA THR A 6 -25.95 17.24 -32.26
C THR A 6 -25.88 16.15 -31.20
N GLN A 7 -24.67 15.70 -30.89
CA GLN A 7 -24.45 14.83 -29.73
C GLN A 7 -24.89 15.61 -28.49
N PRO A 8 -25.86 15.09 -27.71
CA PRO A 8 -26.26 15.76 -26.48
C PRO A 8 -25.06 15.83 -25.53
N GLU A 9 -24.94 16.99 -24.85
CA GLU A 9 -23.92 17.25 -23.84
C GLU A 9 -23.86 16.10 -22.82
N SER A 10 -22.67 15.66 -22.43
CA SER A 10 -22.47 14.54 -21.51
C SER A 10 -23.30 14.67 -20.22
N THR A 11 -23.47 15.90 -19.71
CA THR A 11 -24.29 16.20 -18.54
C THR A 11 -25.77 15.86 -18.74
N ILE A 12 -26.31 16.16 -19.93
CA ILE A 12 -27.71 15.92 -20.29
C ILE A 12 -27.96 14.40 -20.44
N GLU A 13 -27.05 13.68 -21.10
CA GLU A 13 -27.15 12.22 -21.22
C GLU A 13 -27.01 11.53 -19.86
N CYS A 14 -26.06 11.96 -19.02
CA CYS A 14 -25.94 11.46 -17.65
C CYS A 14 -27.22 11.71 -16.83
N GLN A 15 -27.91 12.83 -17.05
CA GLN A 15 -29.16 13.13 -16.37
C GLN A 15 -30.30 12.25 -16.88
N ARG A 16 -30.43 12.06 -18.20
CA ARG A 16 -31.40 11.16 -18.82
C ARG A 16 -31.23 9.73 -18.33
N PHE A 17 -29.99 9.24 -18.31
CA PHE A 17 -29.67 7.91 -17.80
C PHE A 17 -30.06 7.75 -16.33
N ARG A 18 -29.73 8.73 -15.48
CA ARG A 18 -30.12 8.70 -14.05
C ARG A 18 -31.63 8.75 -13.83
N ILE A 19 -32.37 9.50 -14.66
CA ILE A 19 -33.83 9.53 -14.63
C ILE A 19 -34.39 8.16 -15.03
N HIS A 20 -33.84 7.56 -16.09
CA HIS A 20 -34.23 6.23 -16.55
C HIS A 20 -34.02 5.16 -15.47
N LEU A 21 -32.84 5.14 -14.83
CA LEU A 21 -32.58 4.22 -13.71
C LEU A 21 -33.55 4.41 -12.54
N ARG A 22 -33.90 5.65 -12.19
CA ARG A 22 -34.90 5.94 -11.16
C ARG A 22 -36.30 5.46 -11.56
N SER A 23 -36.68 5.59 -12.83
CA SER A 23 -37.97 5.11 -13.33
C SER A 23 -38.11 3.60 -13.28
N LEU A 24 -36.99 2.87 -13.37
CA LEU A 24 -36.94 1.41 -13.23
C LEU A 24 -36.88 0.95 -11.77
N GLU A 25 -37.00 1.87 -10.81
CA GLU A 25 -36.76 1.63 -9.36
C GLU A 25 -35.39 0.99 -9.07
N PHE A 26 -34.45 1.03 -10.02
CA PHE A 26 -33.13 0.39 -9.92
C PHE A 26 -32.34 0.89 -8.71
N VAL A 27 -32.48 2.17 -8.39
CA VAL A 27 -31.78 2.84 -7.27
C VAL A 27 -32.55 2.71 -5.95
N ASN A 28 -33.83 2.33 -5.99
CA ASN A 28 -34.73 2.25 -4.83
C ASN A 28 -35.05 0.81 -4.42
N GLN A 29 -34.43 -0.20 -5.03
CA GLN A 29 -34.46 -1.54 -4.48
C GLN A 29 -33.70 -1.47 -3.15
N SER A 30 -34.42 -1.60 -2.03
CA SER A 30 -33.78 -2.08 -0.81
C SER A 30 -33.12 -3.38 -1.23
N LEU A 31 -31.79 -3.38 -1.26
CA LEU A 31 -31.01 -4.59 -1.43
C LEU A 31 -31.37 -5.44 -0.22
N LYS A 32 -32.45 -6.22 -0.33
CA LYS A 32 -32.64 -7.39 0.51
C LYS A 32 -31.34 -8.15 0.39
N GLU A 33 -30.77 -8.52 1.53
CA GLU A 33 -29.65 -9.45 1.55
C GLU A 33 -30.12 -10.70 0.80
N PHE A 34 -29.75 -10.79 -0.47
CA PHE A 34 -29.98 -11.98 -1.26
C PHE A 34 -28.99 -12.99 -0.72
N GLU A 35 -29.52 -14.09 -0.19
CA GLU A 35 -28.72 -15.22 0.22
C GLU A 35 -27.95 -15.69 -1.01
N LEU A 36 -26.65 -15.37 -1.05
CA LEU A 36 -25.80 -15.74 -2.17
C LEU A 36 -25.83 -17.25 -2.31
N ASN A 37 -25.95 -17.74 -3.54
CA ASN A 37 -25.76 -19.17 -3.82
C ASN A 37 -24.43 -19.62 -3.19
N GLU A 38 -24.44 -20.78 -2.52
CA GLU A 38 -23.26 -21.38 -1.90
C GLU A 38 -22.06 -21.47 -2.86
N ASP A 39 -22.30 -21.65 -4.17
CA ASP A 39 -21.25 -21.61 -5.19
C ASP A 39 -20.52 -20.25 -5.23
N PHE A 40 -21.24 -19.13 -5.05
CA PHE A 40 -20.68 -17.77 -5.00
C PHE A 40 -19.99 -17.45 -3.67
N LYS A 41 -20.49 -17.99 -2.56
CA LYS A 41 -19.81 -17.89 -1.26
C LYS A 41 -18.47 -18.61 -1.30
N ASN A 42 -18.45 -19.82 -1.89
CA ASN A 42 -17.24 -20.59 -2.11
C ASN A 42 -16.26 -19.88 -3.06
N PHE A 43 -16.76 -19.28 -4.16
CA PHE A 43 -15.91 -18.50 -5.06
C PHE A 43 -15.22 -17.34 -4.34
N SER A 44 -15.95 -16.55 -3.55
CA SER A 44 -15.40 -15.39 -2.84
C SER A 44 -14.33 -15.80 -1.84
N PHE A 45 -14.56 -16.90 -1.12
CA PHE A 45 -13.58 -17.48 -0.21
C PHE A 45 -12.32 -17.94 -0.95
N LEU A 46 -12.48 -18.73 -2.02
CA LEU A 46 -11.37 -19.23 -2.84
C LEU A 46 -10.58 -18.10 -3.50
N ALA A 47 -11.26 -17.07 -4.01
CA ALA A 47 -10.62 -15.90 -4.60
C ALA A 47 -9.81 -15.11 -3.57
N LYS A 48 -10.35 -14.94 -2.36
CA LYS A 48 -9.63 -14.30 -1.24
C LYS A 48 -8.38 -15.11 -0.88
N GLN A 49 -8.51 -16.42 -0.73
CA GLN A 49 -7.41 -17.32 -0.42
C GLN A 49 -6.34 -17.30 -1.52
N ALA A 50 -6.74 -17.42 -2.79
CA ALA A 50 -5.82 -17.36 -3.93
C ALA A 50 -5.07 -16.02 -4.00
N ARG A 51 -5.76 -14.91 -3.74
CA ARG A 51 -5.14 -13.59 -3.67
C ARG A 51 -4.13 -13.50 -2.52
N GLN A 52 -4.48 -13.98 -1.32
CA GLN A 52 -3.55 -13.99 -0.19
C GLN A 52 -2.31 -14.83 -0.50
N ASN A 53 -2.50 -16.04 -1.03
CA ASN A 53 -1.40 -16.91 -1.42
C ASN A 53 -0.49 -16.25 -2.47
N PHE A 54 -1.07 -15.62 -3.48
CA PHE A 54 -0.30 -14.88 -4.49
C PHE A 54 0.49 -13.73 -3.86
N ILE A 55 -0.12 -12.94 -2.98
CA ILE A 55 0.55 -11.83 -2.31
C ILE A 55 1.74 -12.34 -1.49
N THR A 56 1.52 -13.36 -0.67
CA THR A 56 2.58 -13.95 0.16
C THR A 56 3.70 -14.52 -0.69
N GLU A 57 3.39 -15.33 -1.70
CA GLU A 57 4.41 -15.95 -2.53
C GLU A 57 5.21 -14.95 -3.34
N VAL A 58 4.53 -13.99 -3.97
CA VAL A 58 5.19 -13.05 -4.88
C VAL A 58 5.87 -11.93 -4.11
N PHE A 59 5.23 -11.34 -3.11
CA PHE A 59 5.73 -10.12 -2.46
C PHE A 59 6.46 -10.38 -1.15
N ILE A 60 6.17 -11.46 -0.43
CA ILE A 60 6.82 -11.76 0.85
C ILE A 60 7.94 -12.78 0.67
N ASN A 61 7.64 -13.95 0.09
CA ASN A 61 8.58 -15.07 0.04
C ASN A 61 9.63 -14.92 -1.07
N LYS A 62 9.23 -14.49 -2.27
CA LYS A 62 10.16 -14.32 -3.40
C LYS A 62 10.99 -13.05 -3.35
N ASN A 63 10.60 -12.08 -2.56
CA ASN A 63 11.33 -10.82 -2.43
C ASN A 63 12.13 -10.78 -1.13
N HIS A 64 13.32 -11.38 -1.15
CA HIS A 64 14.41 -10.90 -0.30
C HIS A 64 15.00 -9.58 -0.83
N SER A 65 14.43 -9.05 -1.91
CA SER A 65 14.82 -7.77 -2.47
C SER A 65 14.48 -6.64 -1.50
N PRO A 66 15.41 -5.70 -1.28
CA PRO A 66 15.23 -4.58 -0.36
C PRO A 66 14.29 -3.48 -0.86
N LEU A 67 13.37 -3.84 -1.75
CA LEU A 67 12.63 -2.91 -2.60
C LEU A 67 11.31 -2.44 -2.00
N PHE A 68 10.85 -3.03 -0.90
CA PHE A 68 9.69 -2.50 -0.18
C PHE A 68 10.14 -1.38 0.75
N ARG A 69 10.33 -0.21 0.17
CA ARG A 69 10.26 1.02 0.95
C ARG A 69 8.83 1.17 1.44
N LEU A 70 8.70 1.68 2.67
CA LEU A 70 7.39 2.06 3.19
C LEU A 70 6.72 3.02 2.21
N ILE A 71 5.44 2.78 1.93
CA ILE A 71 4.66 3.67 1.08
C ILE A 71 4.38 4.93 1.90
N PRO A 72 4.84 6.11 1.46
CA PRO A 72 4.58 7.34 2.19
C PRO A 72 3.07 7.63 2.20
N ILE A 73 2.50 7.73 3.39
CA ILE A 73 1.08 8.05 3.60
C ILE A 73 0.92 9.57 3.61
N THR A 74 1.93 10.29 4.10
CA THR A 74 1.95 11.76 4.15
C THR A 74 2.89 12.38 3.12
N LYS A 75 2.58 13.63 2.69
CA LYS A 75 3.47 14.41 1.81
C LYS A 75 4.86 14.61 2.45
N GLN A 76 4.90 14.75 3.77
CA GLN A 76 6.15 14.87 4.52
C GLN A 76 7.01 13.60 4.42
N GLU A 77 6.40 12.42 4.57
CA GLU A 77 7.10 11.14 4.38
C GLU A 77 7.64 10.99 2.95
N SER A 78 6.83 11.37 1.95
CA SER A 78 7.26 11.33 0.54
C SER A 78 8.50 12.21 0.30
N ASN A 79 8.47 13.44 0.82
CA ASN A 79 9.61 14.35 0.71
C ASN A 79 10.84 13.84 1.48
N ALA A 80 10.63 13.25 2.66
CA ALA A 80 11.71 12.67 3.47
C ALA A 80 12.37 11.50 2.74
N GLN A 81 11.59 10.66 2.07
CA GLN A 81 12.09 9.53 1.28
C GLN A 81 12.88 10.00 0.05
N GLU A 82 12.40 11.04 -0.65
CA GLU A 82 13.15 11.64 -1.77
C GLU A 82 14.49 12.24 -1.31
N ASN A 83 14.53 12.84 -0.12
CA ASN A 83 15.78 13.32 0.47
C ASN A 83 16.73 12.18 0.83
N GLU A 84 16.21 11.07 1.38
CA GLU A 84 17.02 9.87 1.68
C GLU A 84 17.68 9.26 0.44
N ASP A 85 17.01 9.32 -0.71
CA ASP A 85 17.61 8.90 -1.98
C ASP A 85 18.82 9.72 -2.38
N LYS A 86 18.88 10.98 -1.95
CA LYS A 86 19.97 11.92 -2.24
C LYS A 86 21.09 11.82 -1.19
N MET A 87 20.79 11.42 0.04
CA MET A 87 21.74 11.33 1.17
C MET A 87 22.98 10.48 0.89
N THR A 88 24.17 10.99 1.20
CA THR A 88 25.44 10.29 1.12
C THR A 88 25.48 9.03 2.00
N LYS A 89 26.44 8.12 1.71
CA LYS A 89 26.63 6.90 2.50
C LYS A 89 26.81 7.20 4.00
N ALA A 90 27.52 8.27 4.34
CA ALA A 90 27.79 8.67 5.72
C ALA A 90 26.51 9.15 6.44
N GLU A 91 25.67 9.93 5.77
CA GLU A 91 24.40 10.40 6.33
C GLU A 91 23.42 9.24 6.57
N ILE A 92 23.38 8.27 5.65
CA ILE A 92 22.57 7.06 5.83
C ILE A 92 23.06 6.26 7.04
N LEU A 93 24.37 6.11 7.20
CA LEU A 93 24.96 5.44 8.38
C LEU A 93 24.55 6.12 9.68
N LEU A 94 24.71 7.44 9.76
CA LEU A 94 24.33 8.21 10.95
C LEU A 94 22.84 8.05 11.28
N LYS A 95 21.96 8.05 10.27
CA LYS A 95 20.53 7.80 10.48
C LYS A 95 20.25 6.41 11.02
N ILE A 96 20.89 5.37 10.47
CA ILE A 96 20.72 4.00 10.95
C ILE A 96 21.21 3.89 12.40
N GLU A 97 22.38 4.45 12.71
CA GLU A 97 22.96 4.44 14.06
C GLU A 97 22.03 5.13 15.07
N ALA A 98 21.49 6.31 14.73
CA ALA A 98 20.54 7.03 15.57
C ALA A 98 19.25 6.24 15.85
N LEU A 99 18.71 5.53 14.85
CA LEU A 99 17.53 4.67 15.04
C LEU A 99 17.85 3.43 15.88
N LEU A 100 19.02 2.82 15.66
CA LEU A 100 19.47 1.66 16.41
C LEU A 100 19.73 1.98 17.88
N GLU A 101 20.21 3.19 18.20
CA GLU A 101 20.37 3.65 19.59
C GLU A 101 19.06 3.65 20.37
N GLN A 102 17.94 3.91 19.71
CA GLN A 102 16.60 3.87 20.31
C GLN A 102 16.02 2.45 20.44
N LEU A 103 16.65 1.45 19.80
CA LEU A 103 16.24 0.05 19.83
C LEU A 103 17.03 -0.77 20.87
N CYS A 104 16.52 -1.95 21.22
CA CYS A 104 17.15 -2.80 22.22
C CYS A 104 18.54 -3.34 21.76
N LYS A 105 19.42 -3.64 22.72
CA LYS A 105 20.80 -4.10 22.47
C LYS A 105 20.91 -5.35 21.60
N ASN A 106 19.88 -6.21 21.59
CA ASN A 106 19.85 -7.41 20.75
C ASN A 106 19.69 -7.05 19.27
N THR A 107 18.85 -6.07 18.96
CA THR A 107 18.66 -5.55 17.61
C THR A 107 19.92 -4.87 17.10
N GLN A 108 20.60 -4.08 17.93
CA GLN A 108 21.88 -3.43 17.57
C GLN A 108 22.95 -4.43 17.12
N LYS A 109 23.07 -5.57 17.81
CA LYS A 109 24.06 -6.62 17.45
C LYS A 109 23.83 -7.23 16.06
N LYS A 110 22.57 -7.32 15.62
CA LYS A 110 22.20 -7.84 14.29
C LYS A 110 22.78 -6.99 13.16
N TYR A 111 22.94 -5.69 13.38
CA TYR A 111 23.44 -4.73 12.40
C TYR A 111 24.91 -4.35 12.63
N SER A 112 25.74 -5.29 13.11
CA SER A 112 27.20 -5.05 13.14
C SER A 112 27.79 -4.92 11.73
N GLY A 113 28.83 -4.11 11.57
CA GLY A 113 29.58 -3.99 10.31
C GLY A 113 28.95 -3.11 9.22
N LEU A 114 28.03 -2.18 9.56
CA LEU A 114 27.41 -1.27 8.59
C LEU A 114 28.41 -0.48 7.74
N LYS A 115 29.56 -0.10 8.32
CA LYS A 115 30.60 0.69 7.64
C LYS A 115 31.12 0.03 6.35
N ALA A 116 31.16 -1.31 6.31
CA ALA A 116 31.64 -2.08 5.17
C ALA A 116 30.61 -2.20 4.03
N LYS A 117 29.33 -1.91 4.27
CA LYS A 117 28.24 -2.12 3.31
C LYS A 117 28.21 -1.07 2.20
N LYS A 118 27.61 -1.44 1.06
CA LYS A 118 27.36 -0.51 -0.05
C LYS A 118 26.19 0.43 0.29
N ARG A 119 26.10 1.58 -0.38
CA ARG A 119 25.01 2.55 -0.17
C ARG A 119 23.62 1.92 -0.36
N SER A 120 23.43 1.10 -1.40
CA SER A 120 22.17 0.42 -1.68
C SER A 120 21.76 -0.53 -0.55
N GLU A 121 22.71 -1.30 -0.02
CA GLU A 121 22.49 -2.18 1.15
C GLU A 121 22.15 -1.37 2.40
N LEU A 122 22.77 -0.21 2.58
CA LEU A 122 22.45 0.67 3.71
C LEU A 122 21.04 1.26 3.60
N LEU A 123 20.59 1.66 2.41
CA LEU A 123 19.19 2.08 2.21
C LEU A 123 18.20 0.96 2.54
N SER A 124 18.57 -0.27 2.17
CA SER A 124 17.78 -1.47 2.50
C SER A 124 17.62 -1.65 4.01
N ILE A 125 18.74 -1.56 4.72
CA ILE A 125 18.80 -1.70 6.18
C ILE A 125 18.08 -0.55 6.88
N LEU A 126 18.21 0.68 6.37
CA LEU A 126 17.50 1.83 6.90
C LEU A 126 15.99 1.62 6.87
N GLN A 127 15.45 1.02 5.81
CA GLN A 127 14.03 0.68 5.73
C GLN A 127 13.65 -0.42 6.73
N GLU A 128 14.45 -1.49 6.83
CA GLU A 128 14.21 -2.57 7.79
C GLU A 128 14.18 -2.05 9.23
N VAL A 129 15.16 -1.22 9.62
CA VAL A 129 15.26 -0.64 10.95
C VAL A 129 14.10 0.32 11.24
N LYS A 130 13.64 1.09 10.25
CA LYS A 130 12.43 1.93 10.39
C LYS A 130 11.18 1.11 10.63
N SER A 131 10.98 0.02 9.88
CA SER A 131 9.84 -0.87 10.10
C SER A 131 9.85 -1.46 11.51
N LEU A 132 11.01 -1.92 11.99
CA LEU A 132 11.16 -2.41 13.37
C LEU A 132 10.85 -1.31 14.40
N PHE A 133 11.31 -0.09 14.14
CA PHE A 133 11.04 1.05 15.01
C PHE A 133 9.53 1.36 15.08
N ILE A 134 8.82 1.37 13.96
CA ILE A 134 7.37 1.61 13.93
C ILE A 134 6.63 0.51 14.69
N SER A 135 6.92 -0.77 14.41
CA SER A 135 6.27 -1.89 15.10
C SER A 135 6.43 -1.83 16.62
N ASN A 136 7.63 -1.51 17.11
CA ASN A 136 7.85 -1.37 18.56
C ASN A 136 7.11 -0.18 19.19
N ASN A 137 6.71 0.84 18.41
CA ASN A 137 5.96 1.98 18.92
C ASN A 137 4.44 1.77 18.87
N GLU A 138 3.93 0.94 17.95
CA GLU A 138 2.51 0.60 17.91
C GLU A 138 2.08 -0.29 19.09
N ASP A 139 3.00 -1.11 19.64
CA ASP A 139 2.76 -1.94 20.83
C ASP A 139 2.46 -1.15 22.12
N PHE A 140 2.57 0.20 22.10
CA PHE A 140 2.27 1.08 23.24
C PHE A 140 0.90 1.77 23.14
N LEU A 141 0.08 1.46 22.13
CA LEU A 141 -1.25 2.04 21.90
C LEU A 141 -2.42 1.09 22.22
N GLU A 142 -2.17 -0.06 22.86
CA GLU A 142 -3.20 -1.00 23.32
C GLU A 142 -3.36 -1.01 24.85
#